data_AF-A0A7R9M0K8-F1
#
_entry.id   AF-A0A7R9M0K8-F1
#
_cell.length_a   1.000
_cell.length_b   1.000
_cell.length_c   1.000
_cell.angle_alpha   90.00
_cell.angle_beta   90.00
_cell.angle_gamma   90.00
#
_symmetry.space_group_name_H-M   'P 1'
#
loop_
_entity.id
_entity.type
_entity.pdbx_description
1 polymer ?
#
loop_
_entity_poly.entity_id
_entity_poly.type
_entity_poly.pdbx_seq_one_letter_code
_entity_poly.pdbx_strand_id
1 'polypeptide(L)'
;MLKTMEEAAKEAKELMPSPERVDKVEQSMKNLEEVVRERNKAYWELEVGEGTTGERPKVFRRDIFGRWKWIGCSEHLVPYRYNPKWRALNAPGFGKEVIDFNRKLNEKKLLEKKSLIFRQKYYCRQLMRRFPDMDLNYLQEKFPDVDVMD
;
A
#
# COMPACT_ATOMS: atom_id res chain seq x y z
N MET A 1 25.29 -0.91 16.65
CA MET A 1 26.48 -1.71 16.30
C MET A 1 26.56 -1.98 14.80
N LEU A 2 25.64 -2.72 14.17
CA LEU A 2 25.75 -2.96 12.71
C LEU A 2 25.61 -1.67 11.88
N LYS A 3 24.64 -0.81 12.22
CA LYS A 3 24.47 0.51 11.57
C LYS A 3 25.65 1.46 11.79
N THR A 4 26.29 1.41 12.96
CA THR A 4 27.48 2.22 13.24
C THR A 4 28.71 1.70 12.47
N MET A 5 28.83 0.39 12.30
CA MET A 5 29.89 -0.23 11.47
C MET A 5 29.65 0.04 9.98
N GLU A 6 28.40 0.03 9.53
CA GLU A 6 28.00 0.41 8.16
C GLU A 6 28.43 1.86 7.87
N GLU A 7 28.18 2.77 8.81
CA GLU A 7 28.56 4.19 8.66
C GLU A 7 30.09 4.38 8.66
N ALA A 8 30.80 3.72 9.58
CA ALA A 8 32.26 3.78 9.64
C ALA A 8 32.92 3.22 8.36
N ALA A 9 32.39 2.14 7.79
CA ALA A 9 32.87 1.59 6.52
C ALA A 9 32.63 2.58 5.35
N LYS A 10 31.48 3.26 5.32
CA LYS A 10 31.21 4.32 4.32
C LYS A 10 32.18 5.49 4.45
N GLU A 11 32.45 5.94 5.69
CA GLU A 11 33.39 7.03 5.96
C GLU A 11 34.82 6.67 5.54
N ALA A 12 35.26 5.45 5.86
CA ALA A 12 36.54 4.90 5.43
C ALA A 12 36.60 4.55 3.93
N LYS A 13 35.47 4.61 3.21
CA LYS A 13 35.30 4.18 1.81
C LYS A 13 35.67 2.70 1.59
N GLU A 14 35.42 1.88 2.60
CA GLU A 14 35.64 0.44 2.57
C GLU A 14 34.31 -0.31 2.42
N LEU A 15 34.39 -1.56 1.95
CA LEU A 15 33.23 -2.44 1.94
C LEU A 15 32.98 -2.94 3.36
N MET A 16 31.71 -2.95 3.77
CA MET A 16 31.30 -3.55 5.03
C MET A 16 31.66 -5.05 5.01
N PRO A 17 32.34 -5.60 6.03
CA PRO A 17 32.83 -6.99 6.01
C PRO A 17 31.75 -8.07 5.85
N SER A 18 30.50 -7.77 6.23
CA SER A 18 29.38 -8.74 6.24
C SER A 18 28.02 -8.00 6.25
N PRO A 19 27.62 -7.42 5.11
CA PRO A 19 26.40 -6.61 5.04
C PRO A 19 25.12 -7.44 5.26
N GLU A 20 25.13 -8.74 4.93
CA GLU A 20 23.99 -9.64 5.06
C GLU A 20 23.51 -9.82 6.51
N ARG A 21 24.37 -9.50 7.49
CA ARG A 21 23.96 -9.47 8.92
C ARG A 21 22.90 -8.42 9.19
N VAL A 22 22.91 -7.29 8.48
CA VAL A 22 21.89 -6.24 8.63
C VAL A 22 20.52 -6.78 8.24
N ASP A 23 20.45 -7.43 7.08
CA ASP A 23 19.20 -7.99 6.55
C ASP A 23 18.64 -9.11 7.44
N LYS A 24 19.51 -10.01 7.92
CA LYS A 24 19.12 -11.09 8.84
C LYS A 24 18.58 -10.56 10.16
N VAL A 25 19.23 -9.54 10.73
CA VAL A 25 18.77 -8.91 11.97
C VAL A 25 17.46 -8.16 11.72
N GLU A 26 17.33 -7.42 10.62
CA GLU A 26 16.09 -6.74 10.26
C GLU A 26 14.92 -7.72 10.11
N GLN A 27 15.14 -8.85 9.42
CA GLN A 27 14.13 -9.90 9.30
C GLN A 27 13.76 -10.48 10.66
N SER A 28 14.75 -10.75 11.51
CA SER A 28 14.51 -11.28 12.86
C SER A 28 13.70 -10.29 13.71
N MET A 29 13.99 -8.99 13.62
CA MET A 29 13.23 -7.95 14.32
C MET A 29 11.78 -7.85 13.83
N LYS A 30 11.54 -7.97 12.52
CA LYS A 30 10.19 -8.02 11.94
C LYS A 30 9.41 -9.23 12.43
N ASN A 31 10.03 -10.41 12.45
CA ASN A 31 9.39 -11.63 12.93
C ASN A 31 9.02 -11.52 14.42
N LEU A 32 9.89 -10.93 15.24
CA LEU A 32 9.59 -10.69 16.66
C LEU A 32 8.42 -9.73 16.83
N GLU A 33 8.39 -8.63 16.07
CA GLU A 33 7.28 -7.69 16.08
C GLU A 33 5.96 -8.35 15.65
N GLU A 34 5.98 -9.19 14.62
CA GLU A 34 4.83 -9.93 14.12
C GLU A 34 4.23 -10.84 15.20
N VAL A 35 5.05 -11.66 15.87
CA VAL A 35 4.60 -12.52 16.98
C VAL A 35 3.97 -11.70 18.11
N VAL A 36 4.54 -10.53 18.43
CA VAL A 36 3.98 -9.64 19.45
C VAL A 36 2.63 -9.06 18.99
N ARG A 37 2.51 -8.64 17.74
CA ARG A 37 1.25 -8.12 17.17
C ARG A 37 0.16 -9.19 17.12
N GLU A 38 0.50 -10.43 16.77
CA GLU A 38 -0.43 -11.56 16.77
C GLU A 38 -0.99 -11.82 18.18
N ARG A 39 -0.11 -11.86 19.19
CA ARG A 39 -0.52 -12.03 20.59
C ARG A 39 -1.40 -10.89 21.08
N ASN A 40 -1.03 -9.66 20.76
CA ASN A 40 -1.82 -8.48 21.11
C ASN A 40 -3.19 -8.54 20.46
N LYS A 41 -3.25 -8.82 19.15
CA LYS A 41 -4.52 -8.98 18.43
C LYS A 41 -5.42 -10.02 19.11
N ALA A 42 -4.89 -11.21 19.42
CA ALA A 42 -5.64 -12.25 20.10
C ALA A 42 -6.18 -11.79 21.47
N TYR A 43 -5.36 -11.08 22.26
CA TYR A 43 -5.79 -10.51 23.53
C TYR A 43 -6.93 -9.50 23.35
N TRP A 44 -6.80 -8.55 22.43
CA TRP A 44 -7.82 -7.53 22.19
C TRP A 44 -9.13 -8.12 21.66
N GLU A 45 -9.06 -9.10 20.75
CA GLU A 45 -10.23 -9.80 20.23
C GLU A 45 -11.03 -10.53 21.33
N LEU A 46 -10.34 -11.09 22.33
CA LEU A 46 -10.98 -11.80 23.45
C LEU A 46 -11.53 -10.85 24.53
N GLU A 47 -10.78 -9.81 24.89
CA GLU A 47 -11.12 -8.94 26.02
C GLU A 47 -12.08 -7.79 25.65
N VAL A 48 -11.93 -7.22 24.44
CA VAL A 48 -12.72 -6.05 24.00
C VAL A 48 -13.78 -6.44 22.98
N GLY A 49 -13.42 -7.29 22.02
CA GLY A 49 -14.35 -7.84 21.06
C GLY A 49 -13.75 -8.08 19.68
N GLU A 50 -14.50 -8.84 18.87
CA GLU A 50 -14.09 -9.28 17.54
C GLU A 50 -13.72 -8.10 16.61
N GLY A 51 -12.57 -8.21 15.94
CA GLY A 51 -12.07 -7.19 15.01
C GLY A 51 -11.32 -6.03 15.68
N THR A 52 -11.04 -6.10 16.99
CA THR A 52 -10.18 -5.14 17.67
C THR A 52 -8.74 -5.65 17.73
N THR A 53 -7.79 -4.91 17.15
CA THR A 53 -6.39 -5.36 17.01
C THR A 53 -5.44 -4.74 18.04
N GLY A 54 -5.91 -3.75 18.84
CA GLY A 54 -5.05 -2.91 19.66
C GLY A 54 -4.17 -1.92 18.88
N GLU A 55 -4.25 -1.95 17.55
CA GLU A 55 -3.60 -0.98 16.67
C GLU A 55 -4.35 0.36 16.65
N ARG A 56 -3.71 1.38 16.07
CA ARG A 56 -4.28 2.71 15.91
C ARG A 56 -5.68 2.63 15.26
N PRO A 57 -6.74 3.17 15.89
CA PRO A 57 -8.09 3.10 15.35
C PRO A 57 -8.19 3.85 14.02
N LYS A 58 -8.96 3.29 13.08
CA LYS A 58 -9.21 3.86 11.76
C LYS A 58 -10.71 4.05 11.56
N VAL A 59 -11.09 5.16 10.94
CA VAL A 59 -12.48 5.47 10.61
C VAL A 59 -12.63 5.66 9.12
N PHE A 60 -13.67 5.06 8.54
CA PHE A 60 -14.01 5.24 7.14
C PHE A 60 -14.73 6.57 6.94
N ARG A 61 -14.04 7.54 6.33
CA ARG A 61 -14.59 8.88 6.09
C ARG A 61 -13.99 9.52 4.85
N ARG A 62 -14.56 10.66 4.45
CA ARG A 62 -14.04 11.47 3.35
C ARG A 62 -12.78 12.23 3.77
N ASP A 63 -11.77 12.24 2.89
CA ASP A 63 -10.56 13.04 3.03
C ASP A 63 -10.78 14.50 2.60
N ILE A 64 -9.73 15.32 2.68
CA ILE A 64 -9.72 16.72 2.25
C ILE A 64 -10.04 16.92 0.76
N PHE A 65 -10.00 15.86 -0.05
CA PHE A 65 -10.36 15.86 -1.47
C PHE A 65 -11.72 15.19 -1.69
N GLY A 66 -12.51 14.96 -0.64
CA GLY A 66 -13.85 14.38 -0.72
C GLY A 66 -13.88 12.87 -1.03
N ARG A 67 -12.74 12.17 -0.98
CA ARG A 67 -12.62 10.74 -1.33
C ARG A 67 -12.78 9.87 -0.09
N TRP A 68 -13.49 8.75 -0.22
CA TRP A 68 -13.65 7.78 0.86
C TRP A 68 -12.34 7.03 1.12
N LYS A 69 -11.86 7.07 2.37
CA LYS A 69 -10.62 6.41 2.80
C LYS A 69 -10.72 5.98 4.27
N TRP A 70 -10.01 4.92 4.63
CA TRP A 70 -9.70 4.61 6.03
C TRP A 70 -8.66 5.59 6.56
N ILE A 71 -9.06 6.47 7.48
CA ILE A 71 -8.19 7.49 8.06
C ILE A 71 -7.89 7.11 9.52
N GLY A 72 -6.61 7.06 9.87
CA GLY A 72 -6.18 6.82 11.25
C GLY A 72 -6.57 7.97 12.17
N CYS A 73 -7.17 7.66 13.32
CA CYS A 73 -7.56 8.63 14.33
C CYS A 73 -6.34 9.06 15.16
N SER A 74 -6.35 10.28 15.68
CA SER A 74 -5.33 10.80 16.59
C SER A 74 -6.00 11.23 17.89
N GLU A 75 -5.23 11.19 18.97
CA GLU A 75 -5.70 11.63 20.28
C GLU A 75 -5.78 13.16 20.33
N HIS A 76 -6.84 13.68 20.95
CA HIS A 76 -7.10 15.11 21.08
C HIS A 76 -7.72 15.40 22.44
N LEU A 77 -7.36 16.54 23.04
CA LEU A 77 -7.94 16.96 24.33
C LEU A 77 -9.43 17.35 24.21
N VAL A 78 -9.86 17.80 23.04
CA VAL A 78 -11.24 18.25 22.79
C VAL A 78 -11.87 17.46 21.65
N PRO A 79 -13.21 17.24 21.68
CA PRO A 79 -13.91 16.57 20.59
C PRO A 79 -13.74 17.27 19.24
N TYR A 80 -13.83 16.50 18.15
CA TYR A 80 -13.54 16.99 16.79
C TYR A 80 -14.36 18.22 16.38
N ARG A 81 -15.62 18.31 16.82
CA ARG A 81 -16.53 19.44 16.50
C ARG A 81 -16.00 20.76 17.07
N TYR A 82 -15.37 20.71 18.23
CA TYR A 82 -14.84 21.88 18.94
C TYR A 82 -13.37 22.17 18.62
N ASN A 83 -12.70 21.36 17.79
CA ASN A 83 -11.31 21.56 17.42
C ASN A 83 -11.18 22.29 16.06
N PRO A 84 -11.02 23.63 16.02
CA PRO A 84 -10.94 24.37 14.76
C PRO A 84 -9.65 24.06 13.99
N LYS A 85 -8.51 23.88 14.69
CA LYS A 85 -7.23 23.53 14.08
C LYS A 85 -7.32 22.20 13.34
N TRP A 86 -7.94 21.20 13.97
CA TRP A 86 -8.13 19.90 13.35
C TRP A 86 -9.09 19.98 12.15
N ARG A 87 -10.23 20.68 12.29
CA ARG A 87 -11.21 20.83 11.20
C ARG A 87 -10.66 21.58 10.00
N ALA A 88 -9.84 22.62 10.20
CA ALA A 88 -9.24 23.36 9.11
C ALA A 88 -8.36 22.47 8.20
N LEU A 89 -7.71 21.46 8.78
CA LEU A 89 -6.81 20.57 8.04
C LEU A 89 -7.46 19.27 7.58
N ASN A 90 -8.53 18.81 8.22
CA ASN A 90 -9.10 17.47 8.00
C ASN A 90 -10.58 17.47 7.63
N ALA A 91 -11.20 18.65 7.48
CA ALA A 91 -12.56 18.72 6.99
C ALA A 91 -12.65 18.06 5.60
N PRO A 92 -13.69 17.25 5.35
CA PRO A 92 -13.91 16.66 4.04
C PRO A 92 -13.95 17.73 2.96
N GLY A 93 -13.23 17.52 1.86
CA GLY A 93 -13.33 18.37 0.69
C GLY A 93 -14.76 18.37 0.13
N PHE A 94 -15.29 19.55 -0.16
CA PHE A 94 -16.61 19.73 -0.74
C PHE A 94 -16.58 20.82 -1.82
N GLY A 95 -17.62 20.87 -2.66
CA GLY A 95 -17.76 21.88 -3.71
C GLY A 95 -17.51 21.34 -5.12
N LYS A 96 -17.80 22.19 -6.11
CA LYS A 96 -17.76 21.85 -7.54
C LYS A 96 -16.37 21.43 -8.00
N GLU A 97 -15.33 22.12 -7.53
CA GLU A 97 -13.94 21.85 -7.88
C GLU A 97 -13.49 20.46 -7.44
N VAL A 98 -13.85 20.06 -6.21
CA VAL A 98 -13.55 18.73 -5.67
C VAL A 98 -14.27 17.64 -6.47
N ILE A 99 -15.53 17.88 -6.86
CA ILE A 99 -16.30 16.95 -7.68
C ILE A 99 -15.68 16.80 -9.08
N ASP A 100 -15.35 17.91 -9.74
CA ASP A 100 -14.71 17.89 -11.06
C ASP A 100 -13.33 17.23 -11.03
N PHE A 101 -12.54 17.52 -9.99
CA PHE A 101 -11.25 16.86 -9.77
C PHE A 101 -11.40 15.34 -9.63
N ASN A 102 -12.34 14.88 -8.79
CA ASN A 102 -12.57 13.44 -8.61
C ASN A 102 -13.09 12.77 -9.89
N ARG A 103 -13.92 13.46 -10.68
CA ARG A 103 -14.36 12.98 -11.99
C ARG A 103 -13.17 12.77 -12.93
N LYS A 104 -12.34 13.79 -13.11
CA LYS A 104 -11.11 13.73 -13.95
C LYS A 104 -10.14 12.66 -13.46
N LEU A 105 -10.00 12.51 -12.14
CA LEU A 105 -9.16 11.46 -11.54
C LEU A 105 -9.68 10.06 -11.89
N ASN A 106 -11.00 9.85 -11.86
CA ASN A 106 -11.61 8.58 -12.23
C ASN A 106 -11.45 8.29 -13.73
N GLU A 107 -11.66 9.29 -14.58
CA GLU A 107 -11.40 9.19 -16.02
C GLU A 107 -9.95 8.82 -16.30
N LYS A 108 -8.99 9.48 -15.66
CA LYS A 108 -7.56 9.16 -15.77
C LYS A 108 -7.27 7.70 -15.37
N LYS A 109 -7.78 7.25 -14.22
CA LYS A 109 -7.62 5.85 -13.77
C LYS A 109 -8.22 4.84 -14.76
N LEU A 110 -9.37 5.17 -15.36
CA LEU A 110 -9.98 4.35 -16.40
C LEU A 110 -9.08 4.23 -17.63
N LEU A 111 -8.52 5.36 -18.09
CA LEU A 111 -7.61 5.40 -19.23
C LEU A 111 -6.32 4.62 -18.96
N GLU A 112 -5.76 4.74 -17.75
CA GLU A 112 -4.58 3.97 -17.33
C GLU A 112 -4.85 2.47 -17.36
N LYS A 113 -6.00 2.01 -16.83
CA LYS A 113 -6.42 0.60 -16.91
C LYS A 113 -6.56 0.13 -18.35
N LYS A 114 -7.23 0.92 -19.21
CA LYS A 114 -7.37 0.60 -20.64
C LYS A 114 -6.02 0.52 -21.34
N SER A 115 -5.10 1.44 -21.05
CA SER A 115 -3.75 1.45 -21.62
C SER A 115 -2.96 0.21 -21.17
N LEU A 116 -3.06 -0.19 -19.90
CA LEU A 116 -2.41 -1.40 -19.39
C LEU A 116 -2.90 -2.65 -20.12
N ILE A 117 -4.22 -2.83 -20.22
CA ILE A 117 -4.82 -3.95 -20.95
C ILE A 117 -4.36 -3.95 -22.40
N PHE A 118 -4.34 -2.80 -23.07
CA PHE A 118 -3.87 -2.71 -24.45
C PHE A 118 -2.38 -3.10 -24.60
N ARG A 119 -1.53 -2.68 -23.67
CA ARG A 119 -0.11 -3.08 -23.65
C ARG A 119 0.05 -4.58 -23.41
N GLN A 120 -0.70 -5.15 -22.48
CA GLN A 120 -0.71 -6.59 -22.22
C GLN A 120 -1.17 -7.37 -23.47
N LYS A 121 -2.26 -6.95 -24.12
CA LYS A 121 -2.73 -7.51 -25.40
C LYS A 121 -1.65 -7.44 -26.47
N TYR A 122 -1.00 -6.29 -26.62
CA TYR A 122 0.09 -6.15 -27.58
C TYR A 122 1.26 -7.08 -27.26
N TYR A 123 1.67 -7.16 -25.99
CA TYR A 123 2.74 -8.04 -25.54
C TYR A 123 2.44 -9.52 -25.79
N CYS A 124 1.24 -10.00 -25.43
CA CYS A 124 0.79 -11.36 -25.70
C CYS A 124 0.82 -11.68 -27.21
N ARG A 125 0.31 -10.78 -28.05
CA ARG A 125 0.37 -10.94 -29.52
C ARG A 125 1.80 -11.03 -30.05
N GLN A 126 2.73 -10.23 -29.52
CA GLN A 126 4.14 -10.31 -29.93
C GLN A 126 4.80 -11.61 -29.48
N LEU A 127 4.47 -12.09 -28.27
CA LEU A 127 4.95 -13.38 -27.76
C LEU A 127 4.47 -14.53 -28.64
N MET A 128 3.18 -14.61 -28.95
CA MET A 128 2.60 -15.65 -29.82
C MET A 128 3.21 -15.62 -31.23
N ARG A 129 3.52 -14.42 -31.75
CA ARG A 129 4.22 -14.28 -33.04
C ARG A 129 5.66 -14.78 -33.02
N ARG A 130 6.37 -14.59 -31.90
CA ARG A 130 7.78 -14.98 -31.75
C ARG A 130 7.94 -16.44 -31.37
N PHE A 131 6.99 -17.00 -30.62
CA PHE A 131 6.98 -18.37 -30.14
C PHE A 131 5.62 -19.01 -30.46
N PRO A 132 5.46 -19.61 -31.65
CA PRO A 132 4.19 -20.19 -32.08
C PRO A 132 3.71 -21.36 -31.22
N ASP A 133 4.65 -22.15 -30.68
CA ASP A 133 4.36 -23.33 -29.84
C ASP A 133 4.22 -23.00 -28.33
N MET A 134 3.93 -21.74 -28.01
CA MET A 134 3.78 -21.28 -26.62
C MET A 134 2.51 -21.85 -25.98
N ASP A 135 2.60 -22.28 -24.72
CA ASP A 135 1.44 -22.69 -23.94
C ASP A 135 0.50 -21.49 -23.67
N LEU A 136 -0.65 -21.52 -24.34
CA LEU A 136 -1.67 -20.48 -24.25
C LEU A 136 -2.36 -20.45 -22.89
N ASN A 137 -2.49 -21.59 -22.21
CA ASN A 137 -3.11 -21.67 -20.89
C ASN A 137 -2.27 -20.93 -19.86
N TYR A 138 -0.95 -21.15 -19.89
CA TYR A 138 0.00 -20.43 -19.04
C TYR A 138 0.02 -18.92 -19.33
N LEU A 139 -0.11 -18.53 -20.61
CA LEU A 139 -0.17 -17.12 -20.98
C LEU A 139 -1.43 -16.43 -20.46
N GLN A 140 -2.58 -17.12 -20.51
CA GLN A 140 -3.86 -16.66 -19.97
C GLN A 140 -3.84 -16.54 -18.44
N GLU A 141 -3.22 -17.49 -17.74
CA GLU A 141 -3.04 -17.43 -16.27
C GLU A 141 -2.23 -16.20 -15.85
N LYS A 142 -1.17 -15.89 -16.62
CA LYS A 142 -0.31 -14.73 -16.35
C LYS A 142 -0.98 -13.39 -16.67
N PHE A 143 -1.88 -13.35 -17.64
CA PHE A 143 -2.59 -12.14 -18.07
C PHE A 143 -4.11 -12.34 -18.04
N PRO A 144 -4.73 -12.38 -16.85
CA PRO A 144 -6.14 -12.70 -16.71
C PRO A 144 -7.08 -11.64 -17.32
N ASP A 145 -6.65 -10.39 -17.42
CA ASP A 145 -7.43 -9.28 -17.98
C ASP A 145 -7.45 -9.26 -19.52
N VAL A 146 -6.68 -10.13 -20.16
CA VAL A 146 -6.55 -10.25 -21.61
C VAL A 146 -7.13 -11.57 -22.04
N ASP A 147 -8.06 -11.55 -22.99
CA ASP A 147 -8.44 -12.76 -23.70
C ASP A 147 -7.34 -13.12 -24.69
N VAL A 148 -6.68 -14.25 -24.46
CA VAL A 148 -5.60 -14.79 -25.30
C VAL A 148 -6.15 -15.78 -26.33
N MET A 149 -7.38 -16.26 -26.15
CA MET A 149 -7.98 -17.37 -26.92
C MET A 149 -8.88 -16.90 -28.08
N ASP A 150 -9.24 -15.61 -28.11
CA ASP A 150 -9.93 -14.89 -29.21
C ASP A 150 -8.95 -14.20 -30.18
#